data_AF-A0A260RWT1-F1
#
_entry.id   AF-A0A260RWT1-F1
#
_cell.length_a   1.000
_cell.length_b   1.000
_cell.length_c   1.000
_cell.angle_alpha   90.00
_cell.angle_beta   90.00
_cell.angle_gamma   90.00
#
_symmetry.space_group_name_H-M   'P 1'
#
loop_
_entity.id
_entity.type
_entity.pdbx_description
1 polymer ?
#
loop_
_entity_poly.entity_id
_entity_poly.type
_entity_poly.pdbx_seq_one_letter_code
_entity_poly.pdbx_strand_id
1 'polypeptide(L)'
;MSAFRRLVDPMGVFADPEIRRLASIEDSLAVINWRLAGADQDNLPKSTVELARVSLAKREAAKSAPVVKGTVVDVRAELARRQRGEAPVSVKPKTKKPPNPKAKAIRDELARRRAANE
;
A
#
# COMPACT_ATOMS: atom_id res chain seq x y z
N MET A 1 -3.08 -1.93 28.89
CA MET A 1 -1.97 -1.24 28.21
C MET A 1 -2.08 -1.51 26.71
N SER A 2 -2.47 -0.52 25.91
CA SER A 2 -2.81 -0.70 24.49
C SER A 2 -1.56 -0.66 23.60
N ALA A 3 -1.44 -1.63 22.71
CA ALA A 3 -0.25 -1.96 21.91
C ALA A 3 0.02 -1.02 20.72
N PHE A 4 -0.43 0.23 20.77
CA PHE A 4 0.08 1.27 19.87
C PHE A 4 1.39 1.78 20.46
N ARG A 5 2.48 1.02 20.24
CA ARG A 5 3.85 1.55 20.36
C ARG A 5 3.82 2.92 19.69
N ARG A 6 4.05 3.98 20.49
CA ARG A 6 4.21 5.35 19.99
C ARG A 6 5.26 5.24 18.91
N LEU A 7 4.82 5.27 17.66
CA LEU A 7 5.70 5.44 16.53
C LEU A 7 6.37 6.78 16.80
N VAL A 8 7.63 6.74 17.22
CA VAL A 8 8.36 7.92 17.64
C VAL A 8 8.40 8.80 16.40
N ASP A 9 7.65 9.89 16.44
CA ASP A 9 7.73 10.93 15.44
C ASP A 9 9.06 11.63 15.67
N PRO A 10 10.08 11.36 14.85
CA PRO A 10 11.43 11.84 15.12
C PRO A 10 11.52 13.37 15.06
N MET A 11 10.49 14.04 14.51
CA MET A 11 10.43 15.49 14.32
C MET A 11 9.36 16.17 15.16
N GLY A 12 8.55 15.43 15.94
CA GLY A 12 7.48 16.00 16.76
C GLY A 12 6.36 16.70 15.99
N VAL A 13 6.27 16.50 14.67
CA VAL A 13 5.28 17.09 13.75
C VAL A 13 3.84 16.81 14.21
N PHE A 14 3.56 15.61 14.73
CA PHE A 14 2.25 15.24 15.27
C PHE A 14 2.06 15.61 16.75
N ALA A 15 3.08 16.19 17.39
CA ALA A 15 2.99 16.77 18.74
C ALA A 15 2.72 18.28 18.70
N ASP A 16 2.96 18.93 17.56
CA ASP A 16 2.66 20.34 17.35
C ASP A 16 1.14 20.61 17.41
N PRO A 17 0.68 21.53 18.28
CA PRO A 17 -0.74 21.85 18.43
C PRO A 17 -1.36 22.50 17.19
N GLU A 18 -0.62 23.28 16.41
CA GLU A 18 -1.12 23.92 15.19
C GLU A 18 -1.32 22.87 14.08
N ILE A 19 -0.34 21.97 13.91
CA ILE A 19 -0.45 20.89 12.93
C ILE A 19 -1.61 19.95 13.27
N ARG A 20 -1.84 19.67 14.56
CA ARG A 20 -3.03 18.90 15.00
C ARG A 20 -4.33 19.60 14.63
N ARG A 21 -4.41 20.92 14.82
CA ARG A 21 -5.61 21.69 14.50
C ARG A 21 -5.88 21.67 13.00
N LEU A 22 -4.86 21.89 12.18
CA LEU A 22 -4.98 21.85 10.72
C LEU A 22 -5.39 20.46 10.23
N ALA A 23 -4.75 19.40 10.72
CA ALA A 23 -5.11 18.02 10.38
C ALA A 23 -6.57 17.69 10.77
N SER A 24 -7.04 18.18 11.92
CA SER A 24 -8.44 18.00 12.34
C SER A 24 -9.44 18.70 11.41
N ILE A 25 -9.07 19.84 10.83
CA ILE A 25 -9.91 20.55 9.85
C ILE A 25 -9.96 19.74 8.54
N GLU A 26 -8.81 19.27 8.05
CA GLU A 26 -8.75 18.42 6.85
C GLU A 26 -9.56 17.14 6.99
N ASP A 27 -9.46 16.47 8.14
CA ASP A 27 -10.24 15.26 8.44
C ASP A 27 -11.75 15.54 8.42
N SER A 28 -12.17 16.67 8.98
CA SER A 28 -13.56 17.10 9.00
C SER A 28 -14.08 17.36 7.59
N LEU A 29 -13.29 18.04 6.76
CA LEU A 29 -13.63 18.29 5.36
C LEU A 29 -13.70 17.00 4.53
N ALA A 30 -12.79 16.06 4.77
CA ALA A 30 -12.79 14.76 4.12
C ALA A 30 -14.06 13.98 4.44
N VAL A 31 -14.49 13.96 5.71
CA VAL A 31 -15.75 13.31 6.12
C VAL A 31 -16.97 13.99 5.52
N ILE A 32 -17.00 15.33 5.47
CA ILE A 32 -18.10 16.08 4.86
C ILE A 32 -18.21 15.73 3.38
N ASN A 33 -17.09 15.78 2.63
CA ASN A 33 -17.07 15.43 1.21
C ASN A 33 -17.47 13.97 0.98
N TRP A 34 -17.02 13.05 1.83
CA TRP A 34 -17.40 11.63 1.77
C TRP A 34 -18.91 11.44 1.93
N ARG A 35 -19.52 12.14 2.89
CA ARG A 35 -20.97 12.10 3.13
C ARG A 35 -21.77 12.74 2.00
N LEU A 36 -21.29 13.86 1.46
CA LEU A 36 -21.91 14.53 0.30
C LEU A 36 -21.89 13.65 -0.96
N ALA A 37 -20.88 12.81 -1.10
CA ALA A 37 -20.79 11.82 -2.18
C ALA A 37 -21.75 10.62 -2.00
N GLY A 38 -22.52 10.56 -0.92
CA GLY A 38 -23.44 9.45 -0.62
C GLY A 38 -22.74 8.12 -0.33
N ALA A 39 -21.46 8.18 0.07
CA ALA A 39 -20.67 6.99 0.29
C ALA A 39 -21.02 6.29 1.62
N ASP A 40 -20.81 4.98 1.65
CA ASP A 40 -21.12 4.09 2.78
C ASP A 40 -20.36 4.51 4.07
N GLN A 41 -21.04 4.38 5.21
CA GLN A 41 -20.49 4.70 6.53
C GLN A 41 -19.43 3.69 6.96
N ASP A 42 -19.44 2.47 6.42
CA ASP A 42 -18.46 1.44 6.76
C ASP A 42 -17.04 1.78 6.25
N ASN A 43 -16.89 2.75 5.34
CA ASN A 43 -15.63 3.11 4.70
C ASN A 43 -15.25 4.58 4.90
N LEU A 44 -15.42 5.12 6.10
CA LEU A 44 -15.00 6.48 6.42
C LEU A 44 -13.52 6.73 6.08
N PRO A 45 -13.19 7.93 5.58
CA PRO A 45 -11.80 8.30 5.30
C PRO A 45 -10.98 8.27 6.60
N LYS A 46 -9.77 7.72 6.50
CA LYS A 46 -8.83 7.68 7.63
C LYS A 46 -8.27 9.08 7.89
N SER A 47 -8.07 9.38 9.18
CA SER A 47 -7.45 10.65 9.57
C SER A 47 -6.07 10.85 8.95
N THR A 48 -5.74 12.09 8.58
CA THR A 48 -4.45 12.49 8.04
C THR A 48 -3.30 12.04 8.95
N VAL A 49 -3.47 12.17 10.28
CA VAL A 49 -2.47 11.73 11.26
C VAL A 49 -2.28 10.21 11.25
N GLU A 50 -3.36 9.43 11.15
CA GLU A 50 -3.26 7.97 11.08
C GLU A 50 -2.61 7.51 9.78
N LEU A 51 -2.99 8.11 8.63
CA LEU A 51 -2.34 7.84 7.35
C LEU A 51 -0.85 8.11 7.40
N ALA A 52 -0.45 9.23 8.01
CA ALA A 52 0.95 9.60 8.15
C ALA A 52 1.72 8.63 9.06
N ARG A 53 1.12 8.20 10.19
CA ARG A 53 1.70 7.16 11.06
C ARG A 53 1.86 5.83 10.34
N VAL A 54 0.85 5.38 9.59
CA VAL A 54 0.94 4.14 8.80
C VAL A 54 2.04 4.26 7.75
N SER A 55 2.17 5.42 7.10
CA SER A 55 3.24 5.68 6.13
C SER A 55 4.63 5.62 6.79
N LEU A 56 4.81 6.25 7.95
CA LEU A 56 6.06 6.21 8.69
C LEU A 56 6.39 4.79 9.17
N ALA A 57 5.40 4.05 9.66
CA ALA A 57 5.58 2.65 10.08
C ALA A 57 5.99 1.75 8.90
N LYS A 58 5.40 1.97 7.72
CA LYS A 58 5.80 1.27 6.49
C LYS A 58 7.21 1.61 6.06
N ARG A 59 7.64 2.87 6.19
CA ARG A 59 9.02 3.29 5.89
C ARG A 59 10.02 2.63 6.85
N GLU A 60 9.73 2.61 8.14
CA GLU A 60 10.57 1.93 9.14
C GLU A 60 10.62 0.41 8.93
N ALA A 61 9.48 -0.21 8.59
CA ALA A 61 9.43 -1.62 8.21
C ALA A 61 10.22 -1.89 6.92
N ALA A 62 10.23 -0.97 5.96
CA ALA A 62 11.03 -1.09 4.73
C ALA A 62 12.54 -0.93 4.98
N LYS A 63 12.94 -0.09 5.94
CA LYS A 63 14.35 0.04 6.36
C LYS A 63 14.88 -1.24 7.01
N SER A 64 14.01 -1.95 7.73
CA SER A 64 14.35 -3.19 8.44
C SER A 64 14.02 -4.45 7.64
N ALA A 65 13.33 -4.33 6.50
CA ALA A 65 13.06 -5.45 5.63
C ALA A 65 14.40 -5.97 5.07
N PRO A 66 14.68 -7.27 5.14
CA PRO A 66 15.82 -7.83 4.45
C PRO A 66 15.66 -7.45 2.98
N VAL A 67 16.69 -6.82 2.41
CA VAL A 67 16.77 -6.61 0.95
C VAL A 67 16.55 -7.98 0.36
N VAL A 68 15.36 -8.22 -0.19
CA VAL A 68 15.12 -9.42 -0.97
C VAL A 68 16.12 -9.30 -2.10
N LYS A 69 17.20 -10.10 -2.06
CA LYS A 69 18.21 -10.23 -3.11
C LYS A 69 17.58 -10.88 -4.35
N GLY A 70 16.38 -10.44 -4.70
CA GLY A 70 15.71 -10.74 -5.95
C GLY A 70 15.98 -9.57 -6.87
N THR A 71 16.88 -9.80 -7.82
CA THR A 71 16.91 -9.08 -9.09
C THR A 71 17.56 -7.69 -9.11
N VAL A 72 18.64 -7.47 -8.36
CA VAL A 72 19.61 -6.46 -8.81
C VAL A 72 20.43 -7.13 -9.90
N VAL A 73 19.99 -6.99 -11.16
CA VAL A 73 20.85 -7.31 -12.30
C VAL A 73 22.03 -6.35 -12.20
N ASP A 74 23.24 -6.88 -12.02
CA ASP A 74 24.44 -6.06 -12.06
C ASP A 74 24.49 -5.33 -13.40
N VAL A 75 24.37 -4.00 -13.35
CA VAL A 75 24.29 -3.14 -14.54
C VAL A 75 25.52 -3.35 -15.42
N ARG A 76 26.70 -3.61 -14.83
CA ARG A 76 27.93 -3.89 -15.61
C ARG A 76 27.85 -5.23 -16.33
N ALA A 77 27.33 -6.25 -15.66
CA ALA A 77 27.15 -7.57 -16.25
C ALA A 77 26.16 -7.53 -17.42
N GLU A 78 25.04 -6.80 -17.28
CA GLU A 78 24.05 -6.63 -18.34
C GLU A 78 24.57 -5.79 -19.51
N LEU A 79 25.36 -4.74 -19.25
CA LEU A 79 25.98 -3.94 -20.31
C LEU A 79 26.96 -4.78 -21.15
N ALA A 80 27.81 -5.57 -20.50
CA ALA A 80 28.75 -6.45 -21.17
C ALA A 80 28.03 -7.52 -22.01
N ARG A 81 26.89 -8.01 -21.52
CA ARG A 81 26.03 -8.98 -22.22
C ARG A 81 25.45 -8.39 -23.52
N ARG A 82 24.95 -7.16 -23.45
CA ARG A 82 24.43 -6.44 -24.63
C ARG A 82 25.51 -6.10 -25.64
N GLN A 83 26.72 -5.76 -25.18
CA GLN A 83 27.87 -5.54 -26.06
C GLN A 83 28.29 -6.82 -26.80
N ARG A 84 28.05 -8.00 -26.22
CA ARG A 84 28.27 -9.30 -26.87
C ARG A 84 27.11 -9.77 -27.75
N GLY A 85 26.05 -8.97 -27.91
CA GLY A 85 24.88 -9.32 -28.73
C GLY A 85 23.92 -10.32 -28.10
N GLU A 86 24.02 -10.58 -26.79
CA GLU A 86 23.14 -11.52 -26.09
C GLU A 86 21.78 -10.88 -25.75
N ALA A 87 20.68 -11.61 -25.96
CA ALA A 87 19.31 -11.11 -25.73
C ALA A 87 19.04 -10.81 -24.24
N PRO A 88 18.21 -9.79 -23.88
CA PRO A 88 17.87 -9.46 -22.49
C PRO A 88 17.45 -10.70 -21.67
N VAL A 89 18.01 -10.91 -20.47
CA VAL A 89 17.49 -11.91 -19.54
C VAL A 89 16.12 -11.41 -19.13
N SER A 90 15.08 -11.93 -19.78
CA SER A 90 13.72 -11.72 -19.30
C SER A 90 13.65 -12.34 -17.91
N VAL A 91 13.66 -11.48 -16.90
CA VAL A 91 13.34 -11.90 -15.54
C VAL A 91 11.87 -12.27 -15.59
N LYS A 92 11.58 -13.56 -15.83
CA LYS A 92 10.24 -14.08 -15.59
C LYS A 92 9.92 -13.72 -14.15
N PRO A 93 8.82 -13.00 -13.86
CA PRO A 93 8.45 -12.72 -12.48
C PRO A 93 8.19 -14.05 -11.78
N LYS A 94 9.19 -14.53 -11.03
CA LYS A 94 9.05 -15.65 -10.11
C LYS A 94 8.32 -15.12 -8.88
N THR A 95 7.01 -14.97 -9.02
CA THR A 95 6.03 -15.03 -7.92
C THR A 95 4.64 -15.02 -8.53
N LYS A 96 4.27 -16.11 -9.21
CA LYS A 96 2.85 -16.48 -9.24
C LYS A 96 2.49 -16.83 -7.79
N LYS A 97 1.92 -15.88 -7.05
CA LYS A 97 1.25 -16.19 -5.78
C LYS A 97 0.31 -17.37 -6.06
N PRO A 98 0.30 -18.43 -5.23
CA PRO A 98 -0.67 -19.50 -5.41
C PRO A 98 -2.07 -18.88 -5.43
N PRO A 99 -2.93 -19.28 -6.39
CA PRO A 99 -4.26 -18.68 -6.52
C PRO A 99 -5.01 -18.81 -5.21
N ASN A 100 -5.42 -17.68 -4.63
CA ASN A 100 -6.19 -17.68 -3.39
C ASN A 100 -7.53 -18.39 -3.65
N PRO A 101 -7.80 -19.54 -3.01
CA PRO A 101 -8.99 -20.35 -3.30
C PRO A 101 -10.29 -19.59 -2.98
N LYS A 102 -10.27 -18.73 -1.96
CA LYS A 102 -11.42 -17.88 -1.61
C LYS A 102 -11.72 -16.85 -2.70
N ALA A 103 -10.68 -16.26 -3.30
CA ALA A 103 -10.85 -15.29 -4.38
C ALA A 103 -11.40 -15.93 -5.66
N LYS A 104 -11.10 -17.21 -5.91
CA LYS A 104 -11.69 -17.97 -7.02
C LYS A 104 -13.18 -18.22 -6.77
N ALA A 105 -13.54 -18.72 -5.58
CA ALA A 105 -14.94 -18.96 -5.23
C ALA A 105 -15.82 -17.70 -5.35
N ILE A 106 -15.32 -16.53 -4.94
CA ILE A 106 -16.04 -15.25 -5.08
C ILE A 106 -16.25 -14.89 -6.55
N ARG A 107 -15.26 -15.11 -7.42
CA ARG A 107 -15.39 -14.83 -8.85
C ARG A 107 -16.39 -15.75 -9.52
N ASP A 108 -16.36 -17.03 -9.16
CA ASP A 108 -17.27 -18.05 -9.70
C ASP A 108 -18.72 -17.74 -9.29
N GLU A 109 -18.93 -17.31 -8.03
CA GLU A 109 -20.24 -16.88 -7.53
C GLU A 109 -20.74 -15.61 -8.21
N LEU A 110 -19.87 -14.61 -8.39
CA LEU A 110 -20.21 -13.38 -9.12
C LEU A 110 -20.56 -13.66 -10.59
N ALA A 111 -19.84 -14.58 -11.24
CA ALA A 111 -20.13 -14.98 -12.62
C ALA A 111 -21.50 -15.65 -12.73
N ARG A 112 -21.86 -16.53 -11.78
CA ARG A 112 -23.20 -17.15 -11.73
C ARG A 112 -24.30 -16.11 -11.55
N ARG A 113 -24.13 -15.14 -10.65
CA ARG A 113 -25.12 -14.07 -10.42
C ARG A 113 -25.29 -13.16 -11.63
N ARG A 114 -24.22 -12.90 -12.37
CA ARG A 114 -24.29 -12.11 -13.61
C ARG A 114 -25.04 -12.87 -14.70
N ALA A 115 -24.74 -14.16 -14.88
CA ALA A 115 -25.43 -15.02 -15.84
C ALA A 115 -26.91 -15.32 -15.49
N ALA A 116 -27.30 -15.17 -14.22
CA ALA A 116 -28.69 -15.32 -13.79
C ALA A 116 -29.51 -14.02 -13.90
N ASN A 117 -28.85 -12.88 -14.13
CA ASN A 117 -29.44 -11.56 -14.26
C ASN A 117 -29.39 -11.02 -15.71
N GLU A 118 -28.94 -11.84 -16.66
CA GLU A 118 -29.07 -11.68 -18.11
C GLU A 118 -30.20 -12.59 -18.61
#